data_AF-A0AAV2DM38-F1
#
_entry.id   AF-A0AAV2DM38-F1
#
_cell.length_a   1.000
_cell.length_b   1.000
_cell.length_c   1.000
_cell.angle_alpha   90.00
_cell.angle_beta   90.00
_cell.angle_gamma   90.00
#
_symmetry.space_group_name_H-M   'P 1'
#
loop_
_entity.id
_entity.type
_entity.pdbx_description
1 polymer ?
#
loop_
_entity_poly.entity_id
_entity_poly.type
_entity_poly.pdbx_seq_one_letter_code
_entity_poly.pdbx_strand_id
1 'polypeptide(L)'
;MSSRTLQAAKVYRDLLKSIRKNIGKEGYKSHFGEFVTHEFRNSSNLSTDQSCIQQKIKLARDYTFQLNSVQHHKDLLISYNIAVDRSDEMKKVLGKSAASVGLQLPDVYQA
;
A
#
# COMPACT_ATOMS: atom_id res chain seq x y z
N MET A 1 -14.63 23.55 16.27
CA MET A 1 -14.01 22.72 15.21
C MET A 1 -15.12 22.22 14.29
N SER A 2 -15.14 22.62 13.02
CA SER A 2 -16.26 22.26 12.13
C SER A 2 -16.26 20.76 11.83
N SER A 3 -17.44 20.14 11.73
CA SER A 3 -17.60 18.70 11.40
C SER A 3 -16.81 18.28 10.14
N ARG A 4 -16.63 19.22 9.21
CA ARG A 4 -15.89 19.03 7.96
C ARG A 4 -14.37 18.93 8.14
N THR A 5 -13.77 19.72 9.03
CA THR A 5 -12.31 19.62 9.29
C THR A 5 -11.97 18.30 9.96
N LEU A 6 -12.85 17.81 10.84
CA LEU A 6 -12.72 16.48 11.44
C LEU A 6 -12.83 15.38 10.38
N GLN A 7 -13.74 15.53 9.43
CA GLN A 7 -13.93 14.60 8.33
C GLN A 7 -12.72 14.58 7.38
N ALA A 8 -12.18 15.73 7.01
CA ALA A 8 -10.98 15.85 6.18
C ALA A 8 -9.75 15.25 6.86
N ALA A 9 -9.56 15.51 8.15
CA ALA A 9 -8.47 14.94 8.94
C ALA A 9 -8.57 13.41 9.04
N LYS A 10 -9.78 12.86 9.14
CA LYS A 10 -9.99 11.40 9.10
C LYS A 10 -9.56 10.82 7.74
N VAL A 11 -10.03 11.40 6.64
CA VAL A 11 -9.68 10.94 5.27
C VAL A 11 -8.17 11.03 5.02
N TYR A 12 -7.53 12.12 5.45
CA TYR A 12 -6.08 12.27 5.37
C TYR A 12 -5.33 11.15 6.11
N ARG A 13 -5.73 10.86 7.35
CA ARG A 13 -5.13 9.77 8.14
C ARG A 13 -5.36 8.40 7.50
N ASP A 14 -6.56 8.15 7.00
CA ASP A 14 -6.91 6.87 6.37
C ASP A 14 -6.10 6.66 5.08
N LEU A 15 -5.97 7.69 4.24
CA LEU A 15 -5.16 7.65 3.03
C LEU A 15 -3.67 7.41 3.33
N LEU A 16 -3.10 8.15 4.28
CA LEU A 16 -1.70 7.94 4.68
C LEU A 16 -1.46 6.55 5.26
N LYS A 17 -2.42 6.02 6.03
CA LYS A 17 -2.35 4.66 6.56
C LYS A 17 -2.37 3.63 5.44
N SER A 18 -3.25 3.79 4.45
CA SER A 18 -3.33 2.92 3.28
C SER A 18 -2.06 2.97 2.42
N ILE A 19 -1.49 4.15 2.18
CA ILE A 19 -0.22 4.31 1.46
C ILE A 19 0.91 3.56 2.19
N ARG A 20 1.04 3.78 3.50
CA ARG A 20 2.08 3.12 4.31
C ARG A 20 1.92 1.60 4.34
N LYS A 21 0.67 1.10 4.37
CA LYS A 21 0.38 -0.34 4.41
C LYS A 21 0.66 -1.00 3.05
N ASN A 22 0.23 -0.38 1.96
CA ASN A 22 0.16 -1.04 0.65
C ASN A 22 1.39 -0.76 -0.24
N ILE A 23 2.01 0.42 -0.11
CA ILE A 23 3.16 0.82 -0.95
C ILE A 23 4.47 0.61 -0.18
N GLY A 24 4.49 0.89 1.12
CA GLY A 24 5.66 0.79 1.98
C GLY A 24 6.34 2.15 2.24
N LYS A 25 7.42 2.15 3.04
CA LYS A 25 8.18 3.35 3.44
C LYS A 25 9.59 3.40 2.86
N GLU A 26 9.90 2.54 1.89
CA GLU A 26 11.22 2.54 1.25
C GLU A 26 11.49 3.89 0.56
N GLY A 27 12.75 4.33 0.51
CA GLY A 27 13.11 5.71 0.17
C GLY A 27 12.41 6.29 -1.07
N TYR A 28 12.36 5.53 -2.18
CA TYR A 28 11.71 5.95 -3.43
C TYR A 28 10.17 6.03 -3.36
N LYS A 29 9.56 5.40 -2.35
CA LYS A 29 8.11 5.39 -2.12
C LYS A 29 7.65 6.44 -1.10
N SER A 30 8.57 7.11 -0.41
CA SER A 30 8.25 8.18 0.56
C SER A 30 7.51 9.36 -0.09
N HIS A 31 7.83 9.65 -1.36
CA HIS A 31 7.27 10.76 -2.12
C HIS A 31 5.74 10.72 -2.23
N PHE A 32 5.10 9.53 -2.21
CA PHE A 32 3.64 9.44 -2.23
C PHE A 32 3.00 10.02 -0.96
N GLY A 33 3.59 9.74 0.21
CA GLY A 33 3.12 10.30 1.48
C GLY A 33 3.40 11.79 1.61
N GLU A 34 4.57 12.22 1.11
CA GLU A 34 4.97 13.64 1.05
C GLU A 34 4.04 14.43 0.13
N PHE A 35 3.75 13.91 -1.06
CA PHE A 35 2.83 14.51 -2.03
C PHE A 35 1.43 14.71 -1.44
N VAL A 36 0.86 13.67 -0.81
CA VAL A 36 -0.45 13.78 -0.14
C VAL A 36 -0.40 14.82 0.97
N THR A 37 0.68 14.85 1.76
CA THR A 37 0.83 15.85 2.83
C THR A 37 0.93 17.27 2.27
N HIS A 38 1.62 17.46 1.15
CA HIS A 38 1.72 18.74 0.46
C HIS A 38 0.36 19.18 -0.11
N GLU A 39 -0.37 18.29 -0.79
CA GLU A 39 -1.70 18.58 -1.34
C GLU A 39 -2.72 18.99 -0.27
N PHE A 40 -2.73 18.30 0.87
CA PHE A 40 -3.63 18.65 1.97
C PHE A 40 -3.24 19.97 2.65
N ARG A 41 -1.95 20.33 2.70
CA ARG A 41 -1.45 21.62 3.21
C ARG A 41 -1.70 22.79 2.26
N ASN A 42 -1.53 22.60 0.95
CA ASN A 42 -1.84 23.64 -0.03
C ASN A 42 -3.35 23.91 -0.09
N SER A 43 -4.17 22.86 0.03
CA SER A 43 -5.62 22.98 0.00
C SER A 43 -6.21 23.66 1.26
N SER A 44 -5.46 23.79 2.35
CA SER A 44 -5.88 24.60 3.52
C SER A 44 -5.63 26.09 3.34
N ASN A 45 -4.73 26.49 2.43
CA ASN A 45 -4.37 27.89 2.19
C ASN A 45 -5.25 28.54 1.10
N LEU A 46 -5.79 27.74 0.17
CA LEU A 46 -6.72 28.20 -0.88
C LEU A 46 -8.16 28.14 -0.37
N SER A 47 -8.55 29.16 0.39
CA SER A 47 -9.85 29.31 1.07
C SER A 47 -11.06 29.57 0.16
N THR A 48 -10.95 29.43 -1.16
CA THR A 48 -11.84 30.19 -2.06
C THR A 48 -13.07 29.42 -2.59
N ASP A 49 -13.17 28.10 -2.46
CA ASP A 49 -14.41 27.41 -2.85
C ASP A 49 -14.72 26.14 -2.04
N GLN A 50 -15.80 26.18 -1.26
CA GLN A 50 -16.26 25.11 -0.39
C GLN A 50 -16.63 23.84 -1.18
N SER A 51 -17.07 24.00 -2.43
CA SER A 51 -17.39 22.88 -3.35
C SER A 51 -16.14 22.12 -3.77
N CYS A 52 -15.08 22.86 -4.12
CA CYS A 52 -13.79 22.28 -4.51
C CYS A 52 -13.17 21.44 -3.39
N ILE A 53 -13.24 21.92 -2.13
CA ILE A 53 -12.74 21.18 -0.96
C ILE A 53 -13.49 19.85 -0.80
N GLN A 54 -14.81 19.85 -0.98
CA GLN A 54 -15.61 18.61 -0.88
C GLN A 54 -15.27 17.61 -1.98
N GLN A 55 -15.06 18.09 -3.21
CA GLN A 55 -14.64 17.24 -4.33
C GLN A 55 -13.26 16.62 -4.06
N LYS A 56 -12.29 17.39 -3.56
CA LYS A 56 -10.96 16.86 -3.19
C LYS A 56 -11.03 15.82 -2.05
N ILE A 57 -11.87 16.05 -1.05
CA ILE A 57 -12.09 15.06 0.04
C ILE A 57 -12.72 13.77 -0.51
N LYS A 58 -13.70 13.89 -1.41
CA LYS A 58 -14.31 12.75 -2.07
C LYS A 58 -13.27 11.98 -2.89
N LEU A 59 -12.47 12.68 -3.69
CA LEU A 59 -11.41 12.09 -4.49
C LEU A 59 -10.41 11.31 -3.62
N ALA A 60 -9.97 11.88 -2.49
CA ALA A 60 -9.06 11.20 -1.58
C ALA A 60 -9.67 9.91 -0.98
N ARG A 61 -10.98 9.88 -0.71
CA ARG A 61 -11.69 8.67 -0.28
C ARG A 61 -11.75 7.62 -1.36
N ASP A 62 -12.08 8.03 -2.58
CA ASP A 62 -12.20 7.13 -3.73
C ASP A 62 -10.84 6.46 -4.01
N TYR A 63 -9.74 7.23 -3.97
CA TYR A 63 -8.39 6.67 -4.06
C TYR A 63 -8.03 5.75 -2.91
N THR A 64 -8.41 6.08 -1.68
CA THR A 64 -8.17 5.21 -0.52
C THR A 64 -8.88 3.87 -0.71
N PHE A 65 -10.14 3.90 -1.16
CA PHE A 65 -10.91 2.70 -1.47
C PHE A 65 -10.24 1.89 -2.59
N GLN A 66 -9.91 2.52 -3.72
CA GLN A 66 -9.28 1.86 -4.86
C GLN A 66 -7.96 1.18 -4.46
N LEU A 67 -7.09 1.89 -3.73
CA LEU A 67 -5.80 1.36 -3.30
C LEU A 67 -5.96 0.13 -2.39
N ASN A 68 -6.92 0.18 -1.45
CA ASN A 68 -7.19 -0.96 -0.57
C ASN A 68 -7.80 -2.15 -1.33
N SER A 69 -8.70 -1.90 -2.28
CA SER A 69 -9.33 -2.94 -3.09
C SER A 69 -8.31 -3.64 -4.00
N VAL A 70 -7.43 -2.88 -4.65
CA VAL A 70 -6.34 -3.45 -5.48
C VAL A 70 -5.42 -4.33 -4.63
N GLN A 71 -5.02 -3.86 -3.45
CA GLN A 71 -4.19 -4.67 -2.56
C GLN A 71 -4.92 -5.95 -2.11
N HIS A 72 -6.20 -5.85 -1.76
CA HIS A 72 -6.99 -7.01 -1.37
C HIS A 72 -7.09 -8.05 -2.50
N HIS A 73 -7.33 -7.62 -3.73
CA HIS A 73 -7.33 -8.51 -4.89
C HIS A 73 -5.97 -9.13 -5.15
N LYS A 74 -4.89 -8.36 -4.99
CA LYS A 74 -3.51 -8.90 -5.07
C LYS A 74 -3.29 -10.00 -4.05
N ASP A 75 -3.65 -9.77 -2.78
CA ASP A 75 -3.50 -10.76 -1.71
C ASP A 75 -4.34 -12.02 -2.00
N LEU A 76 -5.55 -11.84 -2.53
CA LEU A 76 -6.44 -12.93 -2.93
C LEU A 76 -5.83 -13.77 -4.06
N LEU A 77 -5.31 -13.15 -5.12
CA LEU A 77 -4.66 -13.85 -6.22
C LEU A 77 -3.46 -14.67 -5.74
N ILE A 78 -2.63 -14.08 -4.87
CA ILE A 78 -1.49 -14.77 -4.26
C ILE A 78 -1.97 -15.96 -3.42
N SER A 79 -3.09 -15.85 -2.69
CA SER A 79 -3.64 -16.95 -1.90
C SER A 79 -4.08 -18.16 -2.73
N TYR A 80 -4.50 -17.91 -3.99
CA TYR A 80 -4.81 -18.96 -4.96
C TYR A 80 -3.57 -19.45 -5.73
N ASN A 81 -2.37 -19.04 -5.33
CA ASN A 81 -1.10 -19.28 -6.04
C ASN A 81 -1.12 -18.76 -7.49
N ILE A 82 -1.91 -17.73 -7.77
CA ILE A 82 -1.94 -17.03 -9.05
C ILE A 82 -0.91 -15.91 -8.98
N ALA A 83 -0.06 -15.81 -10.01
CA ALA A 83 1.09 -14.90 -10.05
C ALA A 83 2.19 -15.16 -8.99
N VAL A 84 2.24 -16.37 -8.45
CA VAL A 84 3.38 -16.88 -7.66
C VAL A 84 4.29 -17.68 -8.59
N ASP A 85 5.58 -17.37 -8.62
CA ASP A 85 6.55 -18.18 -9.37
C ASP A 85 6.71 -19.53 -8.65
N ARG A 86 6.22 -20.59 -9.28
CA ARG A 86 6.27 -21.94 -8.73
C ARG A 86 7.71 -22.44 -8.57
N SER A 87 8.64 -21.95 -9.38
CA SER A 87 10.05 -22.33 -9.33
C SER A 87 10.69 -21.85 -8.03
N ASP A 88 10.40 -20.61 -7.64
CA ASP A 88 10.92 -20.00 -6.42
C ASP A 88 10.29 -20.61 -5.16
N GLU A 89 8.98 -20.84 -5.16
CA GLU A 89 8.34 -21.53 -4.04
C GLU A 89 8.83 -22.98 -3.91
N MET A 90 9.08 -23.68 -5.03
CA MET A 90 9.68 -25.02 -4.99
C MET A 90 11.09 -24.98 -4.39
N LYS A 91 11.97 -24.05 -4.81
CA LYS A 91 13.31 -23.86 -4.21
C LYS A 91 13.24 -23.63 -2.71
N LYS A 92 12.30 -22.77 -2.26
CA LYS A 92 12.09 -22.45 -0.85
C LYS A 92 11.60 -23.64 -0.03
N VAL A 93 10.68 -24.44 -0.58
CA VAL A 93 10.23 -25.69 0.07
C VAL A 93 11.37 -26.69 0.14
N LEU A 94 12.11 -26.89 -0.95
CA LEU A 94 13.26 -27.81 -1.00
C LEU A 94 14.33 -27.43 0.03
N GLY A 95 14.59 -26.13 0.20
CA GLY A 95 15.53 -25.61 1.19
C GLY A 95 15.08 -25.85 2.62
N LYS A 96 13.79 -25.65 2.91
CA LYS A 96 13.20 -26.00 4.22
C LYS A 96 13.29 -27.50 4.50
N SER A 97 12.97 -28.33 3.52
CA SER A 97 13.06 -29.79 3.63
C SER A 97 14.49 -30.24 3.88
N ALA A 98 15.46 -29.76 3.11
CA ALA A 98 16.87 -30.08 3.30
C ALA A 98 17.36 -29.65 4.70
N ALA A 99 17.06 -28.42 5.12
CA ALA A 99 17.45 -27.92 6.43
C ALA A 99 16.82 -28.74 7.58
N SER A 100 15.57 -29.21 7.42
CA SER A 100 14.90 -30.03 8.43
C SER A 100 15.59 -31.37 8.70
N VAL A 101 16.29 -31.91 7.68
CA VAL A 101 17.08 -33.16 7.79
C VAL A 101 18.58 -32.89 7.99
N GLY A 102 18.98 -31.63 8.24
CA GLY A 102 20.38 -31.26 8.44
C GLY A 102 21.23 -31.26 7.16
N LEU A 103 20.59 -31.25 5.98
CA LEU A 103 21.26 -31.21 4.68
C LEU A 103 21.22 -29.80 4.09
N GLN A 104 22.17 -29.50 3.21
CA GLN A 104 22.20 -28.28 2.42
C GLN A 104 21.79 -28.56 0.98
N LEU A 105 21.20 -27.54 0.33
CA LEU A 105 20.86 -27.63 -1.09
C LEU A 105 22.13 -27.54 -1.95
N PRO A 106 22.23 -28.35 -3.03
CA PRO A 106 23.33 -28.26 -3.99
C PRO A 106 23.43 -26.87 -4.64
N ASP A 107 24.62 -26.49 -5.08
CA ASP A 107 24.93 -25.15 -5.63
C ASP A 107 24.04 -24.74 -6.81
N VAL A 108 23.58 -25.70 -7.61
CA VAL A 108 22.62 -25.49 -8.71
C VAL A 108 21.29 -24.85 -8.28
N TYR A 109 20.94 -24.92 -6.99
CA TYR A 109 19.71 -24.33 -6.43
C TYR A 109 19.95 -23.04 -5.63
N GLN A 110 21.21 -22.62 -5.45
CA GLN A 110 21.55 -21.39 -4.72
C GLN A 110 21.53 -20.12 -5.59
N ALA A 111 21.31 -20.26 -6.90
CA ALA A 111 21.20 -19.18 -7.87
C ALA A 111 19.80 -18.53 -7.92
#